data_AF-A0A2H5B804-F1
#
_entry.id   AF-A0A2H5B804-F1
#
_cell.length_a   1.000
_cell.length_b   1.000
_cell.length_c   1.000
_cell.angle_alpha   90.00
_cell.angle_beta   90.00
_cell.angle_gamma   90.00
#
_symmetry.space_group_name_H-M   'P 1'
#
loop_
_entity.id
_entity.type
_entity.pdbx_description
1 polymer ?
#
loop_
_entity_poly.entity_id
_entity_poly.type
_entity_poly.pdbx_seq_one_letter_code
_entity_poly.pdbx_strand_id
1 'polypeptide(L)'
;MGTPHQLLARAGQAVEARAREVAYGRELCLSAARALLDEVDAVPGAVPEAGLAEVTRVVAIAGSSRGGTSLLHQLLTDRPDTLSIAGEHTAIYKLNRLDRRRSDGSDGLDPEAEFDHARISRDFVARLGVGARHQESQLAGYPLQMARRLAVQWPLLRLGLDQVREAVATAVSRCGTAASAEALLRHTVHLLGADSPGLEIDRYDLPQRHRPGTGLLTPPNPYYCVEEPPFVVPTARRLPTPAEVAGLPLVIKSSVDAYRLPMLRRLFPNAEIRLVHLTRNPAASINGLVDGWLDQGFFSYDVSDRARLDIAGYSDRGEQTRRWWNFDIFPQWQQYTSAPLAEVCAQQWRAAHCGILADAASATDRVLTLRFEDVADPATRAATMARLHEFAGLPDRPLAELPVTMATAQPRRGRWRDRAAEVLPAAMAPDVLDVARRLGYPKDGAQWQ
;
A
#
# COMPACT_ATOMS: atom_id res chain seq x y z
N MET A 1 45.97 6.90 -11.74
CA MET A 1 45.37 6.36 -10.50
C MET A 1 45.34 7.49 -9.47
N GLY A 2 44.17 7.90 -9.00
CA GLY A 2 44.05 9.03 -8.04
C GLY A 2 44.49 8.61 -6.64
N THR A 3 44.92 9.57 -5.82
CA THR A 3 45.26 9.31 -4.42
C THR A 3 44.00 8.90 -3.63
N PRO A 4 44.11 8.14 -2.53
CA PRO A 4 42.96 7.72 -1.71
C PRO A 4 42.04 8.88 -1.29
N HIS A 5 42.61 10.06 -1.01
CA HIS A 5 41.86 11.28 -0.71
C HIS A 5 41.04 11.80 -1.90
N GLN A 6 41.58 11.70 -3.13
CA GLN A 6 40.85 12.07 -4.36
C GLN A 6 39.72 11.08 -4.67
N LEU A 7 39.90 9.80 -4.33
CA LEU A 7 38.86 8.78 -4.49
C LEU A 7 37.71 8.98 -3.49
N LEU A 8 38.02 9.30 -2.22
CA LEU A 8 37.02 9.62 -1.19
C LEU A 8 36.24 10.90 -1.52
N ALA A 9 36.92 11.96 -1.98
CA ALA A 9 36.26 13.20 -2.39
C ALA A 9 35.32 12.99 -3.60
N ARG A 10 35.74 12.18 -4.59
CA ARG A 10 34.89 11.83 -5.74
C ARG A 10 33.70 10.97 -5.34
N ALA A 11 33.87 10.02 -4.42
CA ALA A 11 32.78 9.22 -3.88
C ALA A 11 31.76 10.10 -3.13
N GLY A 12 32.22 11.04 -2.32
CA GLY A 12 31.35 12.02 -1.64
C GLY A 12 30.55 12.88 -2.62
N GLN A 13 31.20 13.42 -3.65
CA GLN A 13 30.52 14.23 -4.69
C GLN A 13 29.46 13.43 -5.46
N ALA A 14 29.73 12.15 -5.75
CA ALA A 14 28.78 11.27 -6.43
C ALA A 14 27.54 10.98 -5.56
N VAL A 15 27.72 10.74 -4.26
CA VAL A 15 26.62 10.53 -3.30
C VAL A 15 25.76 11.78 -3.19
N GLU A 16 26.36 12.96 -3.05
CA GLU A 16 25.62 14.22 -2.99
C GLU A 16 24.86 14.52 -4.29
N ALA A 17 25.46 14.28 -5.46
CA ALA A 17 24.79 14.45 -6.74
C ALA A 17 23.58 13.53 -6.85
N ARG A 18 23.71 12.28 -6.39
CA ARG A 18 22.62 11.31 -6.37
C ARG A 18 21.50 11.69 -5.42
N ALA A 19 21.83 12.15 -4.22
CA ALA A 19 20.85 12.65 -3.26
C ALA A 19 20.06 13.85 -3.83
N ARG A 20 20.74 14.78 -4.54
CA ARG A 20 20.08 15.89 -5.24
C ARG A 20 19.15 15.41 -6.34
N GLU A 21 19.56 14.40 -7.12
CA GLU A 21 18.73 13.83 -8.20
C GLU A 21 17.46 13.15 -7.64
N VAL A 22 17.59 12.33 -6.59
CA VAL A 22 16.45 11.67 -5.93
C VAL A 22 15.49 12.71 -5.33
N ALA A 23 16.02 13.73 -4.65
CA ALA A 23 15.21 14.80 -4.08
C ALA A 23 14.48 15.60 -5.18
N TYR A 24 15.16 15.95 -6.27
CA TYR A 24 14.56 16.64 -7.41
C TYR A 24 13.45 15.81 -8.04
N GLY A 25 13.71 14.53 -8.31
CA GLY A 25 12.75 13.63 -8.91
C GLY A 25 11.50 13.40 -8.05
N ARG A 26 11.67 13.33 -6.72
CA ARG A 26 10.56 13.30 -5.76
C ARG A 26 9.70 14.56 -5.86
N GLU A 27 10.31 15.75 -5.80
CA GLU A 27 9.57 17.02 -5.88
C GLU A 27 8.89 17.22 -7.23
N LEU A 28 9.53 16.77 -8.32
CA LEU A 28 8.93 16.77 -9.66
C LEU A 28 7.64 15.92 -9.70
N CYS A 29 7.68 14.70 -9.16
CA CYS A 29 6.52 13.81 -9.12
C CYS A 29 5.41 14.35 -8.20
N LEU A 30 5.76 14.87 -7.02
CA LEU A 30 4.79 15.43 -6.08
C LEU A 30 4.11 16.68 -6.62
N SER A 31 4.87 17.57 -7.28
CA SER A 31 4.33 18.77 -7.92
C SER A 31 3.40 18.43 -9.07
N ALA A 32 3.80 17.48 -9.94
CA ALA A 32 2.97 17.03 -11.05
C ALA A 32 1.69 16.32 -10.59
N ALA A 33 1.77 15.48 -9.54
CA ALA A 33 0.58 14.90 -8.92
C ALA A 33 -0.36 15.98 -8.39
N ARG A 34 0.20 17.01 -7.73
CA ARG A 34 -0.59 18.09 -7.12
C ARG A 34 -1.34 18.92 -8.16
N ALA A 35 -0.73 19.20 -9.32
CA ALA A 35 -1.38 19.95 -10.39
C ALA A 35 -2.73 19.34 -10.80
N LEU A 36 -2.77 18.03 -11.12
CA LEU A 36 -4.01 17.36 -11.48
C LEU A 36 -4.97 17.22 -10.27
N LEU A 37 -4.46 16.99 -9.06
CA LEU A 37 -5.32 16.94 -7.87
C LEU A 37 -6.01 18.28 -7.61
N ASP A 38 -5.30 19.40 -7.77
CA ASP A 38 -5.85 20.74 -7.57
C ASP A 38 -6.91 21.08 -8.64
N GLU A 39 -6.70 20.69 -9.91
CA GLU A 39 -7.74 20.77 -10.96
C GLU A 39 -9.01 20.02 -10.57
N VAL A 40 -8.87 18.78 -10.08
CA VAL A 40 -10.01 17.95 -9.70
C VAL A 40 -10.70 18.50 -8.45
N ASP A 41 -9.94 18.99 -7.47
CA ASP A 41 -10.51 19.54 -6.24
C ASP A 41 -11.16 20.91 -6.40
N ALA A 42 -10.85 21.63 -7.48
CA ALA A 42 -11.54 22.87 -7.85
C ALA A 42 -12.97 22.62 -8.37
N VAL A 43 -13.31 21.37 -8.71
CA VAL A 43 -14.67 21.01 -9.15
C VAL A 43 -15.62 21.04 -7.94
N PRO A 44 -16.74 21.79 -8.02
CA PRO A 44 -17.71 21.84 -6.93
C PRO A 44 -18.19 20.44 -6.49
N GLY A 45 -18.14 20.17 -5.19
CA GLY A 45 -18.56 18.88 -4.62
C GLY A 45 -17.58 17.72 -4.82
N ALA A 46 -16.37 17.96 -5.34
CA ALA A 46 -15.36 16.91 -5.55
C ALA A 46 -14.61 16.49 -4.27
N VAL A 47 -14.75 17.26 -3.19
CA VAL A 47 -14.17 16.99 -1.87
C VAL A 47 -15.30 17.10 -0.84
N PRO A 48 -15.44 16.14 0.09
CA PRO A 48 -16.37 16.27 1.21
C PRO A 48 -16.11 17.54 2.03
N GLU A 49 -17.17 18.17 2.53
CA GLU A 49 -17.06 19.35 3.42
C GLU A 49 -16.51 18.98 4.81
N ALA A 50 -16.74 17.74 5.25
CA ALA A 50 -16.20 17.22 6.50
C ALA A 50 -14.72 16.81 6.35
N GLY A 51 -13.95 16.98 7.42
CA GLY A 51 -12.56 16.53 7.54
C GLY A 51 -12.40 15.28 8.40
N LEU A 52 -11.15 15.00 8.77
CA LEU A 52 -10.81 13.87 9.65
C LEU A 52 -11.09 14.15 11.13
N ALA A 53 -11.30 15.41 11.51
CA ALA A 53 -11.67 15.76 12.88
C ALA A 53 -13.10 15.34 13.22
N GLU A 54 -13.97 15.21 12.21
CA GLU A 54 -15.35 14.77 12.35
C GLU A 54 -15.48 13.25 12.47
N VAL A 55 -14.44 12.49 12.12
CA VAL A 55 -14.43 11.02 12.23
C VAL A 55 -14.41 10.62 13.71
N THR A 56 -15.40 9.84 14.13
CA THR A 56 -15.56 9.40 15.53
C THR A 56 -15.10 7.97 15.78
N ARG A 57 -14.94 7.15 14.72
CA ARG A 57 -14.47 5.76 14.83
C ARG A 57 -13.59 5.37 13.67
N VAL A 58 -12.42 4.83 13.98
CA VAL A 58 -11.47 4.29 13.01
C VAL A 58 -11.21 2.82 13.31
N VAL A 59 -11.33 1.97 12.29
CA VAL A 59 -10.89 0.57 12.31
C VAL A 59 -9.62 0.49 11.48
N ALA A 60 -8.47 0.49 12.16
CA ALA A 60 -7.16 0.44 11.53
C ALA A 60 -6.68 -1.02 11.42
N ILE A 61 -6.43 -1.50 10.20
CA ILE A 61 -5.89 -2.84 9.97
C ILE A 61 -4.38 -2.74 9.80
N ALA A 62 -3.65 -3.29 10.76
CA ALA A 62 -2.19 -3.33 10.77
C ALA A 62 -1.67 -4.77 10.66
N GLY A 63 -0.59 -4.94 9.92
CA GLY A 63 0.08 -6.23 9.72
C GLY A 63 1.27 -6.04 8.79
N SER A 64 2.07 -7.10 8.58
CA SER A 64 3.17 -7.03 7.62
C SER A 64 2.63 -6.92 6.20
N SER A 65 3.44 -6.32 5.31
CA SER A 65 3.30 -6.51 3.87
C SER A 65 3.15 -8.00 3.55
N ARG A 66 2.23 -8.36 2.64
CA ARG A 66 1.90 -9.75 2.25
C ARG A 66 1.28 -10.63 3.36
N GLY A 67 0.89 -10.03 4.49
CA GLY A 67 0.19 -10.69 5.59
C GLY A 67 -1.31 -10.91 5.36
N GLY A 68 -1.89 -10.42 4.26
CA GLY A 68 -3.32 -10.56 3.93
C GLY A 68 -4.19 -9.37 4.34
N THR A 69 -3.58 -8.25 4.74
CA THR A 69 -4.29 -7.04 5.19
C THR A 69 -5.15 -6.41 4.09
N SER A 70 -4.74 -6.47 2.81
CA SER A 70 -5.56 -5.99 1.68
C SER A 70 -6.83 -6.81 1.47
N LEU A 71 -6.76 -8.13 1.66
CA LEU A 71 -7.94 -9.01 1.61
C LEU A 71 -8.89 -8.66 2.75
N LEU A 72 -8.38 -8.54 3.98
CA LEU A 72 -9.21 -8.20 5.13
C LEU A 72 -9.86 -6.82 5.00
N HIS A 73 -9.09 -5.85 4.50
CA HIS A 73 -9.60 -4.51 4.18
C HIS A 73 -10.72 -4.57 3.15
N GLN A 74 -10.57 -5.34 2.08
CA GLN A 74 -11.64 -5.52 1.09
C GLN A 74 -12.90 -6.15 1.70
N LEU A 75 -12.77 -7.18 2.56
CA LEU A 75 -13.91 -7.80 3.24
C LEU A 75 -14.69 -6.83 4.14
N LEU A 76 -14.00 -5.87 4.75
CA LEU A 76 -14.64 -4.87 5.61
C LEU A 76 -15.19 -3.66 4.84
N THR A 77 -14.67 -3.38 3.64
CA THR A 77 -14.99 -2.15 2.91
C THR A 77 -16.00 -2.34 1.78
N ASP A 78 -16.24 -3.58 1.35
CA ASP A 78 -17.21 -3.90 0.30
C ASP A 78 -18.65 -3.96 0.83
N ARG A 79 -19.07 -2.87 1.50
CA ARG A 79 -20.37 -2.78 2.18
C ARG A 79 -20.78 -1.31 2.43
N PRO A 80 -22.09 -1.01 2.46
CA PRO A 80 -22.60 0.37 2.49
C PRO A 80 -22.49 1.09 3.83
N ASP A 81 -22.19 0.37 4.91
CA ASP A 81 -22.11 0.85 6.29
C ASP A 81 -20.67 1.15 6.74
N THR A 82 -19.76 1.39 5.79
CA THR A 82 -18.37 1.74 6.07
C THR A 82 -17.88 2.88 5.17
N LEU A 83 -16.92 3.65 5.69
CA LEU A 83 -16.11 4.57 4.91
C LEU A 83 -14.77 3.91 4.63
N SER A 84 -14.22 4.11 3.44
CA SER A 84 -12.87 3.68 3.15
C SER A 84 -12.27 4.42 1.97
N ILE A 85 -10.94 4.46 1.94
CA ILE A 85 -10.20 4.68 0.70
C ILE A 85 -10.07 3.36 -0.07
N ALA A 86 -9.98 3.40 -1.40
CA ALA A 86 -9.67 2.19 -2.16
C ALA A 86 -8.17 1.87 -2.04
N GLY A 87 -7.81 0.65 -1.66
CA GLY A 87 -6.43 0.28 -1.40
C GLY A 87 -5.84 0.98 -0.17
N GLU A 88 -4.59 1.43 -0.26
CA GLU A 88 -3.82 1.90 0.91
C GLU A 88 -3.67 3.42 0.98
N HIS A 89 -3.55 3.98 2.19
CA HIS A 89 -3.36 5.42 2.39
C HIS A 89 -1.88 5.86 2.34
N THR A 90 -0.96 4.96 1.99
CA THR A 90 0.48 5.26 1.83
C THR A 90 0.71 6.42 0.85
N ALA A 91 -0.05 6.48 -0.24
CA ALA A 91 0.04 7.56 -1.22
C ALA A 91 -0.32 8.93 -0.62
N ILE A 92 -1.25 8.98 0.34
CA ILE A 92 -1.61 10.22 1.05
C ILE A 92 -0.44 10.69 1.93
N TYR A 93 0.26 9.76 2.60
CA TYR A 93 1.48 10.11 3.33
C TYR A 93 2.57 10.65 2.42
N LYS A 94 2.84 9.97 1.30
CA LYS A 94 3.83 10.41 0.31
C LYS A 94 3.49 11.79 -0.27
N LEU A 95 2.23 12.05 -0.61
CA LEU A 95 1.74 13.36 -1.08
C LEU A 95 1.94 14.49 -0.06
N ASN A 96 1.89 14.16 1.23
CA ASN A 96 2.08 15.10 2.34
C ASN A 96 3.52 15.11 2.87
N ARG A 97 4.45 14.49 2.12
CA ARG A 97 5.88 14.39 2.46
C ARG A 97 6.11 13.74 3.82
N LEU A 98 5.32 12.73 4.19
CA LEU A 98 5.41 11.99 5.45
C LEU A 98 6.04 10.60 5.25
N ASP A 99 6.82 10.44 4.19
CA ASP A 99 7.67 9.28 3.92
C ASP A 99 9.14 9.60 4.26
N ARG A 100 9.88 8.57 4.71
CA ARG A 100 11.35 8.59 4.89
C ARG A 100 11.93 9.80 5.66
N ARG A 101 11.16 10.38 6.60
CA ARG A 101 11.58 11.57 7.39
C ARG A 101 12.61 11.27 8.47
N ARG A 102 12.69 10.03 8.96
CA ARG A 102 13.68 9.65 9.96
C ARG A 102 15.10 9.77 9.40
N SER A 103 16.05 9.99 10.29
CA SER A 103 17.47 10.06 9.94
C SER A 103 17.98 8.76 9.29
N ASP A 104 17.41 7.61 9.66
CA ASP A 104 17.67 6.31 9.03
C ASP A 104 16.88 6.09 7.73
N GLY A 105 15.96 6.97 7.37
CA GLY A 105 15.21 6.89 6.11
C GLY A 105 14.22 5.74 6.04
N SER A 106 13.90 5.14 7.18
CA SER A 106 12.83 4.17 7.33
C SER A 106 11.46 4.83 7.24
N ASP A 107 10.43 3.99 7.12
CA ASP A 107 9.03 4.40 7.13
C ASP A 107 8.50 4.77 8.52
N GLY A 108 9.28 4.55 9.59
CA GLY A 108 8.93 5.08 10.89
C GLY A 108 8.82 6.60 10.86
N LEU A 109 8.01 7.16 11.75
CA LEU A 109 7.96 8.59 12.01
C LEU A 109 8.24 8.85 13.48
N ASP A 110 8.85 10.00 13.79
CA ASP A 110 8.93 10.42 15.18
C ASP A 110 7.52 10.73 15.69
N PRO A 111 7.18 10.38 16.94
CA PRO A 111 5.83 10.60 17.49
C PRO A 111 5.36 12.06 17.37
N GLU A 112 6.30 13.00 17.47
CA GLU A 112 6.10 14.45 17.39
C GLU A 112 6.28 15.02 15.97
N ALA A 113 6.39 14.16 14.93
CA ALA A 113 6.58 14.64 13.56
C ALA A 113 5.48 15.64 13.17
N GLU A 114 5.87 16.84 12.76
CA GLU A 114 4.93 17.88 12.35
C GLU A 114 4.36 17.58 10.96
N PHE A 115 3.06 17.79 10.82
CA PHE A 115 2.34 17.71 9.56
C PHE A 115 1.18 18.70 9.52
N ASP A 116 0.86 19.17 8.32
CA ASP A 116 -0.31 20.00 8.07
C ASP A 116 -1.57 19.13 8.11
N HIS A 117 -2.26 19.16 9.26
CA HIS A 117 -3.47 18.35 9.48
C HIS A 117 -4.58 18.69 8.48
N ALA A 118 -4.79 19.98 8.18
CA ALA A 118 -5.83 20.42 7.25
C ALA A 118 -5.59 19.87 5.84
N ARG A 119 -4.35 19.94 5.35
CA ARG A 119 -3.98 19.44 4.03
C ARG A 119 -4.09 17.92 3.92
N ILE A 120 -3.53 17.17 4.89
CA ILE A 120 -3.64 15.71 4.85
C ILE A 120 -5.09 15.26 5.03
N SER A 121 -5.87 15.96 5.85
CA SER A 121 -7.30 15.71 6.03
C SER A 121 -8.04 15.84 4.71
N ARG A 122 -7.83 16.94 3.98
CA ARG A 122 -8.40 17.17 2.65
C ARG A 122 -8.03 16.06 1.65
N ASP A 123 -6.75 15.70 1.58
CA ASP A 123 -6.25 14.64 0.70
C ASP A 123 -6.85 13.26 1.03
N PHE A 124 -7.18 13.04 2.30
CA PHE A 124 -7.80 11.81 2.79
C PHE A 124 -9.28 11.74 2.44
N VAL A 125 -10.06 12.77 2.82
CA VAL A 125 -11.51 12.79 2.59
C VAL A 125 -11.87 12.82 1.10
N ALA A 126 -11.05 13.45 0.26
CA ALA A 126 -11.20 13.43 -1.20
C ALA A 126 -11.10 12.04 -1.84
N ARG A 127 -10.56 11.05 -1.11
CA ARG A 127 -10.41 9.65 -1.55
C ARG A 127 -11.37 8.68 -0.86
N LEU A 128 -12.16 9.16 0.10
CA LEU A 128 -13.17 8.35 0.76
C LEU A 128 -14.25 7.94 -0.24
N GLY A 129 -14.78 6.74 -0.04
CA GLY A 129 -15.97 6.27 -0.71
C GLY A 129 -16.88 5.54 0.28
N VAL A 130 -18.18 5.58 -0.02
CA VAL A 130 -19.23 4.82 0.66
C VAL A 130 -19.83 3.82 -0.33
N GLY A 131 -20.18 2.63 0.16
CA GLY A 131 -20.81 1.60 -0.67
C GLY A 131 -19.86 0.51 -1.16
N ALA A 132 -20.46 -0.60 -1.59
CA ALA A 132 -19.77 -1.67 -2.30
C ALA A 132 -19.14 -1.15 -3.61
N ARG A 133 -18.12 -1.85 -4.10
CA ARG A 133 -17.43 -1.49 -5.35
C ARG A 133 -18.41 -1.58 -6.53
N HIS A 134 -18.49 -0.51 -7.33
CA HIS A 134 -19.29 -0.41 -8.55
C HIS A 134 -20.81 -0.55 -8.37
N GLN A 135 -21.47 0.60 -8.30
CA GLN A 135 -22.89 0.70 -8.63
C GLN A 135 -23.07 1.60 -9.86
N GLU A 136 -23.95 1.19 -10.78
CA GLU A 136 -24.26 1.94 -12.01
C GLU A 136 -24.62 3.41 -11.73
N SER A 137 -25.32 3.66 -10.61
CA SER A 137 -25.70 4.98 -10.11
C SER A 137 -24.52 5.89 -9.75
N GLN A 138 -23.30 5.37 -9.69
CA GLN A 138 -22.10 6.08 -9.21
C GLN A 138 -21.14 6.48 -10.35
N LEU A 139 -21.46 6.18 -11.62
CA LEU A 139 -20.58 6.49 -12.75
C LEU A 139 -20.34 7.99 -12.98
N ALA A 140 -21.25 8.87 -12.55
CA ALA A 140 -21.11 10.32 -12.68
C ALA A 140 -19.84 10.86 -11.98
N GLY A 141 -19.44 10.26 -10.85
CA GLY A 141 -18.23 10.64 -10.12
C GLY A 141 -16.95 9.93 -10.59
N TYR A 142 -17.08 8.96 -11.49
CA TYR A 142 -15.96 8.12 -11.91
C TYR A 142 -14.81 8.88 -12.59
N PRO A 143 -15.04 9.91 -13.45
CA PRO A 143 -13.95 10.69 -14.02
C PRO A 143 -13.06 11.36 -12.96
N LEU A 144 -13.64 11.87 -11.88
CA LEU A 144 -12.89 12.52 -10.80
C LEU A 144 -12.07 11.49 -10.01
N GLN A 145 -12.66 10.32 -9.72
CA GLN A 145 -11.96 9.20 -9.07
C GLN A 145 -10.79 8.69 -9.93
N MET A 146 -11.00 8.57 -11.24
CA MET A 146 -9.97 8.17 -12.21
C MET A 146 -8.83 9.19 -12.23
N ALA A 147 -9.13 10.49 -12.38
CA ALA A 147 -8.12 11.54 -12.39
C ALA A 147 -7.30 11.59 -11.09
N ARG A 148 -7.95 11.44 -9.92
CA ARG A 148 -7.28 11.34 -8.61
C ARG A 148 -6.27 10.21 -8.53
N ARG A 149 -6.60 9.06 -9.12
CA ARG A 149 -5.74 7.88 -9.15
C ARG A 149 -4.58 8.06 -10.12
N LEU A 150 -4.88 8.47 -11.34
CA LEU A 150 -3.86 8.74 -12.36
C LEU A 150 -2.85 9.79 -11.89
N ALA A 151 -3.27 10.80 -11.13
CA ALA A 151 -2.37 11.81 -10.55
C ALA A 151 -1.27 11.20 -9.66
N VAL A 152 -1.56 10.14 -8.91
CA VAL A 152 -0.60 9.49 -8.00
C VAL A 152 0.07 8.25 -8.59
N GLN A 153 -0.57 7.62 -9.58
CA GLN A 153 -0.04 6.44 -10.27
C GLN A 153 0.93 6.84 -11.38
N TRP A 154 0.61 7.93 -12.11
CA TRP A 154 1.33 8.38 -13.31
C TRP A 154 1.57 9.90 -13.32
N PRO A 155 2.14 10.50 -12.25
CA PRO A 155 2.27 11.95 -12.13
C PRO A 155 3.03 12.59 -13.30
N LEU A 156 4.03 11.92 -13.84
CA LEU A 156 4.88 12.47 -14.91
C LEU A 156 4.24 12.45 -16.30
N LEU A 157 3.10 11.78 -16.48
CA LEU A 157 2.33 11.88 -17.72
C LEU A 157 1.60 13.23 -17.84
N ARG A 158 1.43 13.96 -16.72
CA ARG A 158 0.82 15.29 -16.66
C ARG A 158 -0.53 15.38 -17.41
N LEU A 159 -1.36 14.36 -17.22
CA LEU A 159 -2.70 14.30 -17.77
C LEU A 159 -3.54 15.45 -17.21
N GLY A 160 -4.37 16.06 -18.05
CA GLY A 160 -5.34 17.09 -17.65
C GLY A 160 -6.70 16.48 -17.29
N LEU A 161 -7.48 17.16 -16.44
CA LEU A 161 -8.79 16.67 -16.02
C LEU A 161 -9.75 16.45 -17.22
N ASP A 162 -9.77 17.35 -18.19
CA ASP A 162 -10.68 17.26 -19.33
C ASP A 162 -10.32 16.08 -20.26
N GLN A 163 -9.03 15.80 -20.43
CA GLN A 163 -8.55 14.61 -21.15
C GLN A 163 -9.05 13.32 -20.48
N VAL A 164 -8.97 13.25 -19.14
CA VAL A 164 -9.46 12.10 -18.38
C VAL A 164 -10.99 11.97 -18.50
N ARG A 165 -11.74 13.09 -18.44
CA ARG A 165 -13.19 13.10 -18.60
C ARG A 165 -13.62 12.58 -19.97
N GLU A 166 -12.99 13.05 -21.04
CA GLU A 166 -13.29 12.63 -22.40
C GLU A 166 -13.00 11.13 -22.61
N ALA A 167 -11.85 10.66 -22.13
CA ALA A 167 -11.48 9.25 -22.22
C ALA A 167 -12.45 8.35 -21.41
N VAL A 168 -12.87 8.78 -20.23
CA VAL A 168 -13.85 8.04 -19.42
C VAL A 168 -15.23 8.05 -20.08
N ALA A 169 -15.70 9.19 -20.59
CA ALA A 169 -17.00 9.28 -21.27
C ALA A 169 -17.05 8.36 -22.50
N THR A 170 -15.96 8.33 -23.29
CA THR A 170 -15.81 7.44 -24.43
C THR A 170 -15.71 5.97 -24.01
N ALA A 171 -15.04 5.66 -22.89
CA ALA A 171 -15.01 4.31 -22.36
C ALA A 171 -16.41 3.84 -21.93
N VAL A 172 -17.17 4.67 -21.23
CA VAL A 172 -18.54 4.36 -20.80
C VAL A 172 -19.46 4.16 -22.02
N SER A 173 -19.36 4.99 -23.06
CA SER A 173 -20.19 4.84 -24.26
C SER A 173 -19.90 3.55 -25.02
N ARG A 174 -18.66 3.05 -24.99
CA ARG A 174 -18.25 1.79 -25.63
C ARG A 174 -18.61 0.55 -24.81
N CYS A 175 -18.45 0.60 -23.50
CA CYS A 175 -18.66 -0.56 -22.63
C CYS A 175 -20.10 -0.70 -22.13
N GLY A 176 -20.88 0.38 -22.17
CA GLY A 176 -22.16 0.48 -21.49
C GLY A 176 -22.02 0.82 -20.00
N THR A 177 -23.15 1.18 -19.39
CA THR A 177 -23.23 1.60 -17.97
C THR A 177 -23.10 0.44 -16.99
N ALA A 178 -23.35 -0.79 -17.43
CA ALA A 178 -23.15 -2.01 -16.64
C ALA A 178 -21.69 -2.53 -16.66
N ALA A 179 -20.75 -1.77 -17.24
CA ALA A 179 -19.36 -2.20 -17.37
C ALA A 179 -18.65 -2.34 -16.01
N SER A 180 -17.79 -3.36 -15.90
CA SER A 180 -16.96 -3.54 -14.72
C SER A 180 -15.88 -2.46 -14.59
N ALA A 181 -15.35 -2.29 -13.38
CA ALA A 181 -14.16 -1.47 -13.09
C ALA A 181 -13.02 -1.71 -14.09
N GLU A 182 -12.76 -2.99 -14.32
CA GLU A 182 -11.64 -3.47 -15.11
C GLU A 182 -11.83 -3.13 -16.59
N ALA A 183 -13.05 -3.30 -17.11
CA ALA A 183 -13.37 -2.95 -18.48
C ALA A 183 -13.23 -1.43 -18.69
N LEU A 184 -13.83 -0.63 -17.81
CA LEU A 184 -13.72 0.83 -17.86
C LEU A 184 -12.27 1.29 -17.78
N LEU A 185 -11.49 0.76 -16.83
CA LEU A 185 -10.07 1.07 -16.71
C LEU A 185 -9.31 0.73 -18.00
N ARG A 186 -9.46 -0.49 -18.55
CA ARG A 186 -8.76 -0.91 -19.77
C ARG A 186 -9.04 0.02 -20.95
N HIS A 187 -10.31 0.38 -21.15
CA HIS A 187 -10.69 1.29 -22.23
C HIS A 187 -10.19 2.72 -22.00
N THR A 188 -10.31 3.25 -20.78
CA THR A 188 -9.78 4.59 -20.44
C THR A 188 -8.26 4.65 -20.62
N VAL A 189 -7.52 3.66 -20.12
CA VAL A 189 -6.06 3.54 -20.27
C VAL A 189 -5.67 3.46 -21.74
N HIS A 190 -6.38 2.66 -22.54
CA HIS A 190 -6.12 2.56 -23.97
C HIS A 190 -6.30 3.91 -24.69
N LEU A 191 -7.37 4.63 -24.37
CA LEU A 191 -7.66 5.94 -24.96
C LEU A 191 -6.60 6.99 -24.56
N LEU A 192 -6.25 7.06 -23.27
CA LEU A 192 -5.22 7.99 -22.79
C LEU A 192 -3.83 7.63 -23.32
N GLY A 193 -3.53 6.34 -23.45
CA GLY A 193 -2.23 5.84 -23.92
C GLY A 193 -1.93 6.17 -25.38
N ALA A 194 -2.94 6.50 -26.19
CA ALA A 194 -2.73 6.95 -27.57
C ALA A 194 -1.91 8.25 -27.64
N ASP A 195 -2.14 9.17 -26.70
CA ASP A 195 -1.47 10.48 -26.63
C ASP A 195 -0.42 10.55 -25.52
N SER A 196 -0.35 9.54 -24.66
CA SER A 196 0.55 9.49 -23.50
C SER A 196 1.33 8.17 -23.46
N PRO A 197 2.38 8.04 -24.30
CA PRO A 197 3.23 6.86 -24.31
C PRO A 197 3.89 6.69 -22.93
N GLY A 198 3.73 5.50 -22.33
CA GLY A 198 4.22 5.17 -20.98
C GLY A 198 3.14 4.79 -19.98
N LEU A 199 1.86 4.97 -20.31
CA LEU A 199 0.77 4.46 -19.48
C LEU A 199 0.61 2.95 -19.68
N GLU A 200 0.99 2.15 -18.67
CA GLU A 200 1.05 0.69 -18.76
C GLU A 200 -0.10 0.01 -17.99
N ILE A 201 -0.99 -0.68 -18.69
CA ILE A 201 -2.12 -1.40 -18.07
C ILE A 201 -1.69 -2.57 -17.18
N ASP A 202 -0.54 -3.18 -17.45
CA ASP A 202 -0.02 -4.32 -16.69
C ASP A 202 0.50 -3.95 -15.28
N ARG A 203 0.55 -2.65 -14.97
CA ARG A 203 0.89 -2.15 -13.64
C ARG A 203 -0.29 -2.17 -12.66
N TYR A 204 -1.51 -2.43 -13.12
CA TYR A 204 -2.72 -2.42 -12.28
C TYR A 204 -3.05 -3.81 -11.72
N ASP A 205 -3.77 -3.85 -10.59
CA ASP A 205 -4.26 -5.07 -9.94
C ASP A 205 -5.41 -5.75 -10.69
N LEU A 206 -5.08 -6.32 -11.85
CA LEU A 206 -6.01 -7.03 -12.74
C LEU A 206 -5.81 -8.56 -12.69
N PRO A 207 -6.85 -9.38 -12.92
CA PRO A 207 -6.73 -10.84 -12.92
C PRO A 207 -5.83 -11.42 -14.02
N GLN A 208 -5.64 -10.71 -15.13
CA GLN A 208 -4.86 -11.13 -16.30
C GLN A 208 -3.72 -10.14 -16.59
N ARG A 209 -2.81 -9.93 -15.63
CA ARG A 209 -1.62 -9.11 -15.89
C ARG A 209 -0.68 -9.86 -16.80
N HIS A 210 -0.32 -9.26 -17.93
CA HIS A 210 0.78 -9.79 -18.73
C HIS A 210 2.09 -9.54 -17.98
N ARG A 211 2.91 -10.58 -17.87
CA ARG A 211 4.27 -10.46 -17.31
C ARG A 211 5.24 -10.42 -18.48
N PRO A 212 5.97 -9.31 -18.69
CA PRO A 212 7.03 -9.27 -19.69
C PRO A 212 8.05 -10.38 -19.42
N GLY A 213 8.36 -11.19 -20.44
CA GLY A 213 9.31 -12.30 -20.34
C GLY A 213 10.78 -11.88 -20.29
N THR A 214 11.08 -10.57 -20.19
CA THR A 214 12.45 -10.03 -20.30
C THR A 214 13.30 -10.24 -19.05
N GLY A 215 12.69 -10.63 -17.92
CA GLY A 215 13.39 -10.89 -16.64
C GLY A 215 13.93 -9.65 -15.92
N LEU A 216 14.02 -8.49 -16.60
CA LEU A 216 14.39 -7.20 -16.04
C LEU A 216 13.19 -6.57 -15.31
N LEU A 217 13.42 -6.05 -14.11
CA LEU A 217 12.40 -5.34 -13.34
C LEU A 217 12.60 -3.82 -13.48
N THR A 218 11.52 -3.09 -13.80
CA THR A 218 11.54 -1.63 -13.95
C THR A 218 10.44 -0.97 -13.11
N PRO A 219 10.71 0.14 -12.41
CA PRO A 219 9.68 0.89 -11.71
C PRO A 219 8.75 1.59 -12.71
N PRO A 220 7.47 1.82 -12.37
CA PRO A 220 6.54 2.55 -13.24
C PRO A 220 6.90 4.05 -13.35
N ASN A 221 7.61 4.59 -12.36
CA ASN A 221 8.14 5.95 -12.39
C ASN A 221 9.66 5.91 -12.19
N PRO A 222 10.46 6.60 -13.02
CA PRO A 222 11.93 6.54 -12.94
C PRO A 222 12.52 7.20 -11.68
N TYR A 223 11.75 8.03 -10.97
CA TYR A 223 12.21 8.83 -9.85
C TYR A 223 11.51 8.52 -8.52
N TYR A 224 10.17 8.52 -8.51
CA TYR A 224 9.41 8.43 -7.27
C TYR A 224 8.01 7.86 -7.50
N CYS A 225 7.66 6.81 -6.74
CA CYS A 225 6.34 6.18 -6.77
C CYS A 225 5.47 6.74 -5.66
N VAL A 226 4.51 7.61 -6.01
CA VAL A 226 3.55 8.19 -5.05
C VAL A 226 2.53 7.13 -4.62
N GLU A 227 1.85 6.48 -5.56
CA GLU A 227 1.21 5.19 -5.32
C GLU A 227 2.19 4.07 -5.69
N GLU A 228 2.19 2.98 -4.92
CA GLU A 228 3.02 1.81 -5.19
C GLU A 228 2.23 0.88 -6.10
N PRO A 229 2.86 0.33 -7.16
CA PRO A 229 2.22 -0.75 -7.88
C PRO A 229 2.07 -1.97 -6.93
N PRO A 230 1.16 -2.90 -7.28
CA PRO A 230 0.30 -2.81 -8.43
C PRO A 230 -0.85 -1.87 -8.14
N PHE A 231 -1.12 -1.00 -9.11
CA PHE A 231 -2.02 0.11 -8.95
C PHE A 231 -3.43 -0.37 -8.72
N VAL A 232 -4.10 0.27 -7.76
CA VAL A 232 -5.49 -0.04 -7.45
C VAL A 232 -6.35 0.32 -8.66
N VAL A 233 -7.19 -0.62 -9.09
CA VAL A 233 -8.19 -0.35 -10.12
C VAL A 233 -9.15 0.73 -9.60
N PRO A 234 -9.24 1.91 -10.24
CA PRO A 234 -10.18 2.95 -9.85
C PRO A 234 -11.59 2.39 -9.91
N THR A 235 -12.39 2.67 -8.88
CA THR A 235 -13.78 2.22 -8.80
C THR A 235 -14.73 3.39 -8.68
N ALA A 236 -15.90 3.27 -9.29
CA ALA A 236 -16.96 4.25 -9.13
C ALA A 236 -17.55 4.09 -7.73
N ARG A 237 -17.22 5.02 -6.83
CA ARG A 237 -17.78 5.13 -5.47
C ARG A 237 -18.20 6.57 -5.20
N ARG A 238 -19.33 6.73 -4.53
CA ARG A 238 -19.83 8.04 -4.10
C ARG A 238 -18.99 8.59 -2.95
N LEU A 239 -18.73 9.89 -2.95
CA LEU A 239 -18.17 10.61 -1.81
C LEU A 239 -19.15 10.61 -0.62
N PRO A 240 -18.68 10.47 0.63
CA PRO A 240 -19.54 10.53 1.80
C PRO A 240 -20.15 11.92 2.01
N THR A 241 -21.34 11.96 2.60
CA THR A 241 -21.92 13.18 3.18
C THR A 241 -21.26 13.50 4.54
N PRO A 242 -21.36 14.74 5.04
CA PRO A 242 -20.84 15.08 6.38
C PRO A 242 -21.40 14.19 7.50
N ALA A 243 -22.70 13.85 7.44
CA ALA A 243 -23.33 12.96 8.41
C ALA A 243 -22.75 11.53 8.36
N GLU A 244 -22.41 11.04 7.16
CA GLU A 244 -21.76 9.74 7.00
C GLU A 244 -20.31 9.76 7.52
N VAL A 245 -19.55 10.85 7.29
CA VAL A 245 -18.20 11.01 7.87
C VAL A 245 -18.22 10.93 9.39
N ALA A 246 -19.21 11.56 10.02
CA ALA A 246 -19.34 11.55 11.48
C ALA A 246 -19.92 10.25 12.06
N GLY A 247 -20.80 9.57 11.31
CA GLY A 247 -21.60 8.46 11.79
C GLY A 247 -21.10 7.05 11.43
N LEU A 248 -20.40 6.89 10.30
CA LEU A 248 -19.94 5.59 9.83
C LEU A 248 -18.50 5.28 10.25
N PRO A 249 -18.17 4.02 10.57
CA PRO A 249 -16.80 3.61 10.85
C PRO A 249 -15.91 3.78 9.61
N LEU A 250 -14.76 4.40 9.82
CA LEU A 250 -13.71 4.53 8.81
C LEU A 250 -12.74 3.35 8.89
N VAL A 251 -12.68 2.54 7.83
CA VAL A 251 -11.78 1.39 7.72
C VAL A 251 -10.55 1.75 6.89
N ILE A 252 -9.37 1.70 7.50
CA ILE A 252 -8.10 2.09 6.89
C ILE A 252 -7.06 1.00 7.02
N LYS A 253 -6.09 1.03 6.11
CA LYS A 253 -4.99 0.06 6.08
C LYS A 253 -3.81 0.65 5.30
N SER A 254 -2.64 0.63 5.89
CA SER A 254 -1.35 0.80 5.22
C SER A 254 -0.33 -0.17 5.82
N SER A 255 0.53 -0.77 5.01
CA SER A 255 1.63 -1.59 5.56
C SER A 255 2.57 -0.77 6.44
N VAL A 256 2.78 0.52 6.11
CA VAL A 256 3.66 1.41 6.88
C VAL A 256 3.05 1.84 8.22
N ASP A 257 1.75 1.61 8.45
CA ASP A 257 1.12 1.90 9.75
C ASP A 257 1.70 1.09 10.90
N ALA A 258 2.38 -0.03 10.58
CA ALA A 258 3.14 -0.81 11.54
C ALA A 258 4.19 0.00 12.32
N TYR A 259 4.57 1.17 11.81
CA TYR A 259 5.53 2.10 12.40
C TYR A 259 4.96 3.50 12.66
N ARG A 260 3.63 3.69 12.54
CA ARG A 260 2.98 5.01 12.53
C ARG A 260 1.71 5.09 13.37
N LEU A 261 1.45 4.13 14.26
CA LEU A 261 0.25 4.16 15.10
C LEU A 261 0.11 5.46 15.93
N PRO A 262 1.17 6.05 16.51
CA PRO A 262 1.07 7.35 17.18
C PRO A 262 0.60 8.48 16.24
N MET A 263 1.07 8.47 15.00
CA MET A 263 0.64 9.45 14.00
C MET A 263 -0.84 9.25 13.63
N LEU A 264 -1.32 8.00 13.50
CA LEU A 264 -2.74 7.74 13.25
C LEU A 264 -3.63 8.38 14.31
N ARG A 265 -3.25 8.33 15.60
CA ARG A 265 -4.01 9.00 16.67
C ARG A 265 -4.08 10.51 16.50
N ARG A 266 -2.98 11.13 16.08
CA ARG A 266 -2.92 12.57 15.78
C ARG A 266 -3.69 12.94 14.51
N LEU A 267 -3.80 12.01 13.57
CA LEU A 267 -4.54 12.22 12.32
C LEU A 267 -6.06 12.21 12.56
N PHE A 268 -6.54 11.40 13.51
CA PHE A 268 -7.94 11.27 13.88
C PHE A 268 -8.17 11.66 15.36
N PRO A 269 -8.03 12.95 15.71
CA PRO A 269 -7.94 13.40 17.10
C PRO A 269 -9.19 13.11 17.94
N ASN A 270 -10.36 12.97 17.31
CA ASN A 270 -11.64 12.74 17.98
C ASN A 270 -12.15 11.29 17.82
N ALA A 271 -11.37 10.41 17.19
CA ALA A 271 -11.81 9.06 16.90
C ALA A 271 -11.42 8.05 17.99
N GLU A 272 -12.33 7.13 18.30
CA GLU A 272 -11.94 5.85 18.90
C GLU A 272 -11.21 5.02 17.86
N ILE A 273 -9.91 4.76 18.07
CA ILE A 273 -9.11 3.88 17.21
C ILE A 273 -9.22 2.43 17.71
N ARG A 274 -9.72 1.57 16.84
CA ARG A 274 -9.79 0.12 17.02
C ARG A 274 -8.78 -0.54 16.09
N LEU A 275 -7.72 -1.08 16.67
CA LEU A 275 -6.62 -1.71 15.96
C LEU A 275 -6.92 -3.19 15.71
N VAL A 276 -7.00 -3.58 14.45
CA VAL A 276 -7.01 -4.98 14.03
C VAL A 276 -5.59 -5.38 13.65
N HIS A 277 -4.94 -6.15 14.51
CA HIS A 277 -3.61 -6.70 14.26
C HIS A 277 -3.75 -8.04 13.52
N LEU A 278 -3.62 -8.00 12.20
CA LEU A 278 -3.62 -9.21 11.38
C LEU A 278 -2.23 -9.83 11.35
N THR A 279 -2.17 -11.10 11.71
CA THR A 279 -0.95 -11.92 11.72
C THR A 279 -1.04 -13.01 10.66
N ARG A 280 0.11 -13.45 10.16
CA ARG A 280 0.21 -14.59 9.26
C ARG A 280 1.54 -15.29 9.54
N ASN A 281 1.56 -16.62 9.45
CA ASN A 281 2.76 -17.39 9.74
C ASN A 281 3.96 -16.87 8.91
N PRO A 282 5.16 -16.82 9.51
CA PRO A 282 6.30 -16.15 8.90
C PRO A 282 6.67 -16.75 7.54
N ALA A 283 6.69 -18.09 7.39
CA ALA A 283 7.04 -18.70 6.11
C ALA A 283 6.10 -18.31 4.96
N ALA A 284 4.79 -18.27 5.20
CA ALA A 284 3.83 -17.84 4.17
C ALA A 284 3.99 -16.35 3.80
N SER A 285 4.21 -15.49 4.79
CA SER A 285 4.43 -14.05 4.57
C SER A 285 5.74 -13.77 3.86
N ILE A 286 6.85 -14.36 4.31
CA ILE A 286 8.19 -14.24 3.72
C ILE A 286 8.15 -14.74 2.28
N ASN A 287 7.55 -15.90 2.01
CA ASN A 287 7.39 -16.37 0.63
C ASN A 287 6.62 -15.37 -0.23
N GLY A 288 5.54 -14.79 0.31
CA GLY A 288 4.76 -13.76 -0.38
C GLY A 288 5.54 -12.47 -0.64
N LEU A 289 6.45 -12.09 0.26
CA LEU A 289 7.36 -10.94 0.11
C LEU A 289 8.40 -11.23 -0.96
N VAL A 290 9.06 -12.39 -0.93
CA VAL A 290 10.01 -12.81 -1.95
C VAL A 290 9.36 -12.75 -3.34
N ASP A 291 8.14 -13.26 -3.50
CA ASP A 291 7.45 -13.17 -4.79
C ASP A 291 7.17 -11.74 -5.23
N GLY A 292 6.87 -10.85 -4.28
CA GLY A 292 6.61 -9.45 -4.58
C GLY A 292 7.87 -8.65 -4.91
N TRP A 293 8.98 -8.93 -4.23
CA TRP A 293 10.29 -8.39 -4.57
C TRP A 293 10.73 -8.79 -5.98
N LEU A 294 10.35 -9.99 -6.42
CA LEU A 294 10.65 -10.51 -7.75
C LEU A 294 9.56 -10.20 -8.80
N ASP A 295 8.52 -9.46 -8.43
CA ASP A 295 7.44 -9.02 -9.32
C ASP A 295 7.67 -7.56 -9.74
N GLN A 296 7.27 -7.22 -10.97
CA GLN A 296 7.43 -5.87 -11.53
C GLN A 296 6.53 -4.82 -10.86
N GLY A 297 5.62 -5.25 -10.00
CA GLY A 297 4.60 -4.41 -9.42
C GLY A 297 4.76 -4.17 -7.92
N PHE A 298 5.94 -4.02 -7.32
CA PHE A 298 6.03 -3.63 -5.89
C PHE A 298 7.15 -2.63 -5.57
N PHE A 299 7.59 -1.86 -6.57
CA PHE A 299 8.58 -0.80 -6.37
C PHE A 299 8.03 0.34 -5.51
N SER A 300 8.67 0.63 -4.36
CA SER A 300 8.16 1.59 -3.39
C SER A 300 9.05 2.83 -3.27
N TYR A 301 10.37 2.67 -3.24
CA TYR A 301 11.32 3.77 -2.98
C TYR A 301 12.61 3.62 -3.77
N ASP A 302 13.06 4.69 -4.43
CA ASP A 302 14.48 4.80 -4.82
C ASP A 302 15.30 5.19 -3.57
N VAL A 303 16.16 4.28 -3.12
CA VAL A 303 17.00 4.45 -1.92
C VAL A 303 18.46 4.77 -2.25
N SER A 304 18.77 5.05 -3.51
CA SER A 304 20.13 5.35 -3.97
C SER A 304 20.73 6.65 -3.43
N ASP A 305 19.92 7.48 -2.77
CA ASP A 305 20.37 8.61 -1.96
C ASP A 305 21.05 8.19 -0.65
N ARG A 306 20.83 6.94 -0.21
CA ARG A 306 21.30 6.41 1.08
C ARG A 306 22.15 5.16 0.97
N ALA A 307 21.79 4.25 0.07
CA ALA A 307 22.51 2.99 -0.11
C ALA A 307 22.35 2.47 -1.53
N ARG A 308 23.36 1.72 -1.98
CA ARG A 308 23.26 0.88 -3.16
C ARG A 308 22.94 -0.55 -2.71
N LEU A 309 21.93 -1.15 -3.33
CA LEU A 309 21.50 -2.51 -3.01
C LEU A 309 22.37 -3.54 -3.72
N ASP A 310 22.71 -4.59 -2.98
CA ASP A 310 23.40 -5.79 -3.41
C ASP A 310 22.76 -7.03 -2.78
N ILE A 311 21.42 -7.06 -2.80
CA ILE A 311 20.60 -8.11 -2.21
C ILE A 311 20.66 -9.34 -3.11
N ALA A 312 21.18 -10.46 -2.59
CA ALA A 312 21.32 -11.69 -3.36
C ALA A 312 19.95 -12.25 -3.77
N GLY A 313 19.78 -12.52 -5.07
CA GLY A 313 18.52 -12.98 -5.68
C GLY A 313 17.61 -11.87 -6.19
N TYR A 314 17.92 -10.59 -5.91
CA TYR A 314 17.17 -9.43 -6.39
C TYR A 314 18.03 -8.44 -7.19
N SER A 315 19.17 -8.00 -6.64
CA SER A 315 20.00 -6.95 -7.24
C SER A 315 20.74 -7.39 -8.51
N ASP A 316 20.71 -8.68 -8.83
CA ASP A 316 21.16 -9.27 -10.10
C ASP A 316 20.16 -9.07 -11.26
N ARG A 317 18.93 -8.63 -10.97
CA ARG A 317 17.83 -8.44 -11.95
C ARG A 317 17.88 -7.12 -12.73
N GLY A 318 18.94 -6.33 -12.58
CA GLY A 318 19.20 -5.11 -13.35
C GLY A 318 19.58 -3.90 -12.50
N GLU A 319 19.91 -2.78 -13.15
CA GLU A 319 20.37 -1.58 -12.44
C GLU A 319 19.28 -0.95 -11.56
N GLN A 320 18.01 -1.11 -11.93
CA GLN A 320 16.90 -0.60 -11.12
C GLN A 320 16.79 -1.34 -9.78
N THR A 321 17.02 -2.66 -9.74
CA THR A 321 16.97 -3.46 -8.49
C THR A 321 18.21 -3.27 -7.59
N ARG A 322 19.14 -2.42 -8.01
CA ARG A 322 20.27 -1.93 -7.19
C ARG A 322 19.97 -0.59 -6.52
N ARG A 323 18.84 0.03 -6.87
CA ARG A 323 18.43 1.35 -6.41
C ARG A 323 17.08 1.33 -5.70
N TRP A 324 16.17 0.47 -6.15
CA TRP A 324 14.81 0.47 -5.67
C TRP A 324 14.57 -0.58 -4.59
N TRP A 325 13.87 -0.15 -3.55
CA TRP A 325 13.36 -0.99 -2.47
C TRP A 325 11.88 -1.27 -2.68
N ASN A 326 11.45 -2.50 -2.36
CA ASN A 326 10.05 -2.92 -2.45
C ASN A 326 9.40 -3.01 -1.07
N PHE A 327 8.13 -2.61 -0.99
CA PHE A 327 7.33 -2.51 0.25
C PHE A 327 7.86 -1.48 1.26
N ASP A 328 7.48 -1.66 2.52
CA ASP A 328 7.89 -0.81 3.63
C ASP A 328 9.40 -0.89 3.91
N ILE A 329 9.98 0.25 4.28
CA ILE A 329 11.36 0.35 4.75
C ILE A 329 11.35 0.30 6.28
N PHE A 330 11.79 -0.81 6.85
CA PHE A 330 11.85 -0.97 8.30
C PHE A 330 13.02 -0.18 8.94
N PRO A 331 12.96 0.13 10.25
CA PRO A 331 14.08 0.75 10.96
C PRO A 331 15.37 -0.08 10.84
N GLN A 332 16.51 0.59 10.60
CA GLN A 332 17.83 -0.05 10.40
C GLN A 332 17.95 -0.95 9.16
N TRP A 333 17.09 -0.77 8.15
CA TRP A 333 17.12 -1.52 6.88
C TRP A 333 18.49 -1.54 6.18
N GLN A 334 19.34 -0.52 6.37
CA GLN A 334 20.66 -0.44 5.73
C GLN A 334 21.58 -1.61 6.07
N GLN A 335 21.36 -2.27 7.22
CA GLN A 335 22.13 -3.46 7.61
C GLN A 335 21.89 -4.65 6.67
N TYR A 336 20.82 -4.61 5.87
CA TYR A 336 20.36 -5.71 5.03
C TYR A 336 20.55 -5.45 3.53
N THR A 337 21.25 -4.37 3.14
CA THR A 337 21.45 -4.02 1.72
C THR A 337 22.27 -5.04 0.94
N SER A 338 22.97 -5.94 1.63
CA SER A 338 23.76 -7.03 1.04
C SER A 338 23.33 -8.41 1.53
N ALA A 339 22.20 -8.51 2.24
CA ALA A 339 21.67 -9.78 2.75
C ALA A 339 20.97 -10.58 1.63
N PRO A 340 20.80 -11.90 1.79
CA PRO A 340 19.90 -12.69 0.95
C PRO A 340 18.46 -12.15 1.00
N LEU A 341 17.75 -12.21 -0.14
CA LEU A 341 16.39 -11.66 -0.23
C LEU A 341 15.43 -12.23 0.83
N ALA A 342 15.51 -13.53 1.13
CA ALA A 342 14.66 -14.16 2.15
C ALA A 342 14.89 -13.56 3.55
N GLU A 343 16.12 -13.17 3.88
CA GLU A 343 16.45 -12.51 5.15
C GLU A 343 15.91 -11.07 5.19
N VAL A 344 16.03 -10.32 4.10
CA VAL A 344 15.40 -8.99 3.96
C VAL A 344 13.90 -9.07 4.21
N CYS A 345 13.24 -10.04 3.55
CA CYS A 345 11.80 -10.29 3.71
C CYS A 345 11.43 -10.75 5.13
N ALA A 346 12.26 -11.57 5.78
CA ALA A 346 12.04 -11.98 7.17
C ALA A 346 12.11 -10.80 8.14
N GLN A 347 13.04 -9.87 7.91
CA GLN A 347 13.14 -8.66 8.72
C GLN A 347 12.02 -7.65 8.44
N GLN A 348 11.53 -7.53 7.21
CA GLN A 348 10.29 -6.77 6.94
C GLN A 348 9.11 -7.34 7.74
N TRP A 349 8.92 -8.66 7.74
CA TRP A 349 7.87 -9.32 8.53
C TRP A 349 8.05 -9.08 10.03
N ARG A 350 9.27 -9.31 10.54
CA ARG A 350 9.61 -9.17 11.96
C ARG A 350 9.41 -7.73 12.44
N ALA A 351 9.99 -6.77 11.73
CA ALA A 351 9.99 -5.37 12.13
C ALA A 351 8.56 -4.80 12.18
N ALA A 352 7.72 -5.12 11.19
CA ALA A 352 6.34 -4.68 11.17
C ALA A 352 5.58 -5.20 12.41
N HIS A 353 5.70 -6.49 12.72
CA HIS A 353 5.02 -7.05 13.90
C HIS A 353 5.60 -6.57 15.23
N CYS A 354 6.92 -6.35 15.32
CA CYS A 354 7.53 -5.72 16.49
C CYS A 354 6.99 -4.30 16.71
N GLY A 355 6.89 -3.49 15.66
CA GLY A 355 6.34 -2.13 15.73
C GLY A 355 4.91 -2.12 16.24
N ILE A 356 4.04 -2.95 15.64
CA ILE A 356 2.64 -3.09 16.07
C ILE A 356 2.55 -3.55 17.53
N LEU A 357 3.33 -4.55 17.94
CA LEU A 357 3.30 -5.06 19.33
C LEU A 357 3.79 -4.02 20.34
N ALA A 358 4.81 -3.23 19.99
CA ALA A 358 5.35 -2.19 20.88
C ALA A 358 4.34 -1.05 21.08
N ASP A 359 3.72 -0.58 20.00
CA ASP A 359 2.71 0.46 20.05
C ASP A 359 1.41 -0.02 20.71
N ALA A 360 0.94 -1.23 20.38
CA ALA A 360 -0.27 -1.81 20.98
C ALA A 360 -0.15 -1.99 22.51
N ALA A 361 1.05 -2.26 23.03
CA ALA A 361 1.29 -2.40 24.46
C ALA A 361 1.24 -1.07 25.23
N SER A 362 1.41 0.07 24.54
CA SER A 362 1.48 1.40 25.16
C SER A 362 0.22 2.24 24.94
N ALA A 363 -0.74 1.74 24.18
CA ALA A 363 -1.90 2.48 23.72
C ALA A 363 -3.16 2.24 24.56
N THR A 364 -4.04 3.24 24.60
CA THR A 364 -5.43 3.09 25.06
C THR A 364 -6.36 2.48 24.00
N ASP A 365 -5.81 2.14 22.83
CA ASP A 365 -6.57 1.58 21.71
C ASP A 365 -7.14 0.21 22.08
N ARG A 366 -8.33 -0.10 21.55
CA ARG A 366 -8.82 -1.48 21.59
C ARG A 366 -8.08 -2.26 20.52
N VAL A 367 -7.52 -3.42 20.88
CA VAL A 367 -6.75 -4.27 19.97
C VAL A 367 -7.42 -5.63 19.80
N LEU A 368 -7.61 -6.03 18.55
CA LEU A 368 -8.03 -7.38 18.17
C LEU A 368 -6.95 -8.02 17.31
N THR A 369 -6.28 -9.04 17.85
CA THR A 369 -5.34 -9.86 17.07
C THR A 369 -6.07 -11.01 16.39
N LEU A 370 -5.88 -11.14 15.08
CA LEU A 370 -6.43 -12.21 14.25
C LEU A 370 -5.32 -12.92 13.48
N ARG A 371 -5.49 -14.20 13.20
CA ARG A 371 -4.64 -14.96 12.28
C ARG A 371 -5.28 -14.98 10.91
N PHE A 372 -4.52 -14.66 9.87
CA PHE A 372 -4.97 -14.75 8.49
C PHE A 372 -5.43 -16.18 8.16
N GLU A 373 -4.79 -17.18 8.75
CA GLU A 373 -5.17 -18.58 8.61
C GLU A 373 -6.63 -18.83 9.05
N ASP A 374 -7.11 -18.14 10.10
CA ASP A 374 -8.49 -18.28 10.58
C ASP A 374 -9.51 -17.55 9.69
N VAL A 375 -9.09 -16.51 8.96
CA VAL A 375 -9.92 -15.86 7.94
C VAL A 375 -9.96 -16.71 6.66
N ALA A 376 -8.83 -17.33 6.31
CA ALA A 376 -8.67 -18.13 5.10
C ALA A 376 -9.36 -19.49 5.20
N ASP A 377 -9.38 -20.13 6.38
CA ASP A 377 -9.95 -21.46 6.58
C ASP A 377 -11.48 -21.41 6.66
N PRO A 378 -12.23 -22.09 5.75
CA PRO A 378 -13.70 -22.11 5.80
C PRO A 378 -14.27 -22.55 7.15
N ALA A 379 -13.58 -23.41 7.91
CA ALA A 379 -14.08 -23.93 9.18
C ALA A 379 -14.07 -22.89 10.31
N THR A 380 -13.15 -21.92 10.28
CA THR A 380 -13.01 -20.90 11.32
C THR A 380 -13.40 -19.50 10.86
N ARG A 381 -13.54 -19.29 9.54
CA ARG A 381 -13.85 -18.00 8.92
C ARG A 381 -15.08 -17.34 9.50
N ALA A 382 -16.22 -18.03 9.57
CA ALA A 382 -17.47 -17.44 10.01
C ALA A 382 -17.37 -16.86 11.45
N ALA A 383 -16.84 -17.65 12.39
CA ALA A 383 -16.62 -17.21 13.76
C ALA A 383 -15.62 -16.05 13.86
N THR A 384 -14.54 -16.12 13.07
CA THR A 384 -13.51 -15.07 13.02
C THR A 384 -14.08 -13.74 12.51
N MET A 385 -14.90 -13.80 11.47
CA MET A 385 -15.54 -12.62 10.88
C MET A 385 -16.62 -12.03 11.79
N ALA A 386 -17.41 -12.87 12.47
CA ALA A 386 -18.38 -12.39 13.45
C ALA A 386 -17.69 -11.59 14.57
N ARG A 387 -16.59 -12.12 15.13
CA ARG A 387 -15.78 -11.42 16.14
C ARG A 387 -15.19 -10.11 15.61
N LEU A 388 -14.74 -10.10 14.36
CA LEU A 388 -14.23 -8.89 13.72
C LEU A 388 -15.33 -7.84 13.50
N HIS A 389 -16.51 -8.25 13.05
CA HIS A 389 -17.66 -7.35 12.86
C HIS A 389 -18.09 -6.73 14.19
N GLU A 390 -18.22 -7.54 15.24
CA GLU A 390 -18.51 -7.06 16.59
C GLU A 390 -17.46 -6.03 17.05
N PHE A 391 -16.17 -6.36 16.90
CA PHE A 391 -15.08 -5.48 17.27
C PHE A 391 -15.08 -4.17 16.47
N ALA A 392 -15.36 -4.23 15.16
CA ALA A 392 -15.49 -3.04 14.30
C ALA A 392 -16.76 -2.22 14.58
N GLY A 393 -17.74 -2.79 15.31
CA GLY A 393 -19.07 -2.21 15.49
C GLY A 393 -19.87 -2.20 14.19
N LEU A 394 -19.75 -3.28 13.41
CA LEU A 394 -20.43 -3.52 12.15
C LEU A 394 -21.47 -4.63 12.31
N PRO A 395 -22.59 -4.58 11.55
CA PRO A 395 -23.52 -5.69 11.51
C PRO A 395 -22.85 -6.93 10.92
N ASP A 396 -23.15 -8.08 11.52
CA ASP A 396 -22.63 -9.35 11.01
C ASP A 396 -23.28 -9.66 9.65
N ARG A 397 -22.46 -10.13 8.70
CA ARG A 397 -22.95 -10.57 7.39
C ARG A 397 -22.17 -11.80 6.94
N PRO A 398 -22.85 -12.79 6.36
CA PRO A 398 -22.18 -13.95 5.79
C PRO A 398 -21.24 -13.51 4.66
N LEU A 399 -20.07 -14.12 4.60
CA LEU A 399 -19.15 -13.95 3.47
C LEU A 399 -19.51 -14.92 2.35
N ALA A 400 -19.56 -14.42 1.12
CA ALA A 400 -19.72 -15.26 -0.06
C ALA A 400 -18.39 -15.96 -0.40
N GLU A 401 -17.45 -15.23 -0.99
CA GLU A 401 -16.13 -15.73 -1.41
C GLU A 401 -15.03 -14.78 -0.97
N LEU A 402 -13.81 -15.32 -0.80
CA LEU A 402 -12.64 -14.50 -0.48
C LEU A 402 -12.12 -13.82 -1.75
N PRO A 403 -12.00 -12.49 -1.78
CA PRO A 403 -11.47 -11.81 -2.94
C PRO A 403 -9.98 -12.11 -3.12
N VAL A 404 -9.54 -12.22 -4.37
CA VAL A 404 -8.13 -12.24 -4.72
C VAL A 404 -7.71 -10.81 -5.04
N THR A 405 -6.92 -10.20 -4.16
CA THR A 405 -6.40 -8.84 -4.33
C THR A 405 -4.91 -8.82 -4.07
N MET A 406 -4.19 -8.00 -4.85
CA MET A 406 -2.75 -7.81 -4.74
C MET A 406 -1.98 -9.13 -4.82
N ALA A 407 -2.47 -10.15 -5.52
CA ALA A 407 -1.84 -11.47 -5.56
C ALA A 407 -0.77 -11.57 -6.64
N THR A 408 0.37 -12.21 -6.35
CA THR A 408 1.42 -12.51 -7.34
C THR A 408 1.26 -13.90 -7.95
N ALA A 409 0.39 -14.73 -7.37
CA ALA A 409 0.08 -16.08 -7.80
C ALA A 409 -1.27 -16.48 -7.20
N GLN A 410 -1.88 -17.53 -7.76
CA GLN A 410 -3.10 -18.10 -7.20
C GLN A 410 -2.88 -18.51 -5.72
N PRO A 411 -3.76 -18.09 -4.79
CA PRO A 411 -3.66 -18.46 -3.39
C PRO A 411 -3.73 -19.98 -3.21
N ARG A 412 -2.74 -20.56 -2.53
CA ARG A 412 -2.71 -21.98 -2.16
C ARG A 412 -2.11 -22.15 -0.77
N ARG A 413 -2.77 -22.97 0.06
CA ARG A 413 -2.29 -23.35 1.41
C ARG A 413 -0.90 -23.98 1.29
N GLY A 414 0.01 -23.61 2.19
CA GLY A 414 1.35 -24.19 2.18
C GLY A 414 2.24 -23.89 0.97
N ARG A 415 1.91 -22.91 0.12
CA ARG A 415 2.69 -22.60 -1.10
C ARG A 415 4.17 -22.30 -0.84
N TRP A 416 4.49 -21.81 0.35
CA TRP A 416 5.88 -21.55 0.76
C TRP A 416 6.74 -22.82 0.75
N ARG A 417 6.15 -24.03 0.82
CA ARG A 417 6.86 -25.31 0.75
C ARG A 417 7.61 -25.50 -0.56
N ASP A 418 7.13 -24.90 -1.65
CA ASP A 418 7.80 -24.93 -2.95
C ASP A 418 9.17 -24.22 -2.91
N ARG A 419 9.35 -23.27 -1.98
CA ARG A 419 10.58 -22.50 -1.73
C ARG A 419 11.11 -22.73 -0.30
N ALA A 420 10.86 -23.91 0.28
CA ALA A 420 11.19 -24.19 1.67
C ALA A 420 12.69 -24.00 1.98
N ALA A 421 13.58 -24.41 1.07
CA ALA A 421 15.03 -24.33 1.28
C ALA A 421 15.54 -22.88 1.44
N GLU A 422 14.88 -21.90 0.82
CA GLU A 422 15.28 -20.50 0.92
C GLU A 422 14.51 -19.77 2.04
N VAL A 423 13.20 -20.05 2.17
CA VAL A 423 12.31 -19.32 3.09
C VAL A 423 12.43 -19.81 4.52
N LEU A 424 12.52 -21.13 4.72
CA LEU A 424 12.47 -21.71 6.07
C LEU A 424 13.66 -21.30 6.94
N PRO A 425 14.93 -21.25 6.45
CA PRO A 425 16.05 -20.77 7.27
C PRO A 425 15.83 -19.35 7.80
N ALA A 426 15.35 -18.43 6.95
CA ALA A 426 15.07 -17.05 7.35
C ALA A 426 13.86 -16.96 8.31
N ALA A 427 12.81 -17.74 8.06
CA ALA A 427 11.64 -17.80 8.95
C ALA A 427 11.95 -18.42 10.33
N MET A 428 12.98 -19.27 10.39
CA MET A 428 13.45 -19.95 11.60
C MET A 428 14.59 -19.20 12.31
N ALA A 429 14.97 -18.01 11.84
CA ALA A 429 15.95 -17.17 12.53
C ALA A 429 15.48 -16.88 13.98
N PRO A 430 16.38 -16.87 14.99
CA PRO A 430 15.95 -16.77 16.39
C PRO A 430 15.07 -15.57 16.72
N ASP A 431 15.37 -14.40 16.14
CA ASP A 431 14.62 -13.16 16.34
C ASP A 431 13.26 -13.16 15.65
N VAL A 432 13.14 -13.83 14.50
CA VAL A 432 11.88 -14.07 13.79
C VAL A 432 10.99 -15.05 14.57
N LEU A 433 11.58 -16.15 15.07
CA LEU A 433 10.86 -17.15 15.87
C LEU A 433 10.35 -16.61 17.20
N ASP A 434 11.09 -15.70 17.84
CA ASP A 434 10.63 -15.02 19.06
C ASP A 434 9.33 -14.26 18.79
N VAL A 435 9.30 -13.47 17.72
CA VAL A 435 8.10 -12.74 17.31
C VAL A 435 6.98 -13.72 16.93
N ALA A 436 7.28 -14.78 16.17
CA ALA A 436 6.28 -15.78 15.79
C ALA A 436 5.62 -16.41 17.02
N ARG A 437 6.39 -16.74 18.06
CA ARG A 437 5.85 -17.24 19.34
C ARG A 437 4.96 -16.23 20.04
N ARG A 438 5.37 -14.95 20.10
CA ARG A 438 4.57 -13.88 20.70
C ARG A 438 3.23 -13.70 19.99
N LEU A 439 3.19 -13.99 18.68
CA LEU A 439 1.97 -13.99 17.86
C LEU A 439 1.18 -15.30 17.92
N GLY A 440 1.62 -16.29 18.70
CA GLY A 440 0.91 -17.56 18.88
C GLY A 440 1.20 -18.64 17.82
N TYR A 441 2.28 -18.49 17.02
CA TYR A 441 2.72 -19.53 16.09
C TYR A 441 3.67 -20.54 16.75
N PRO A 442 3.59 -21.84 16.39
CA PRO A 442 4.44 -22.88 16.96
C PRO A 442 5.91 -22.68 16.57
N LYS A 443 6.81 -23.17 17.42
CA LYS A 443 8.28 -23.18 17.16
C LYS A 443 8.67 -24.07 16.00
N ASP A 444 7.89 -25.13 15.76
CA ASP A 444 8.14 -26.07 14.68
C ASP A 444 7.51 -25.54 13.39
N GLY A 445 8.36 -25.04 12.49
CA GLY A 445 7.93 -24.49 11.19
C GLY A 445 7.21 -25.51 10.29
N ALA A 446 7.36 -26.82 10.54
CA ALA A 446 6.61 -27.84 9.82
C ALA A 446 5.09 -27.76 10.09
N GLN A 447 4.71 -27.19 11.25
CA GLN A 447 3.33 -27.01 11.68
C GLN A 447 2.68 -25.75 11.10
N TRP A 448 3.43 -24.90 10.38
CA TRP A 448 2.85 -23.76 9.68
C TRP A 448 2.12 -24.25 8.42
N GLN A 449 0.80 -24.10 8.40
CA GLN A 449 -0.05 -24.61 7.31
C GLN A 449 -0.45 -23.52 6.33
#